data_AF-A0A4Q5XR89-F1
#
_entry.id   AF-A0A4Q5XR89-F1
#
_cell.length_a   1.000
_cell.length_b   1.000
_cell.length_c   1.000
_cell.angle_alpha   90.00
_cell.angle_beta   90.00
_cell.angle_gamma   90.00
#
_symmetry.space_group_name_H-M   'P 1'
#
loop_
_entity.id
_entity.type
_entity.pdbx_description
1 polymer ?
#
loop_
_entity_poly.entity_id
_entity_poly.type
_entity_poly.pdbx_seq_one_letter_code
_entity_poly.pdbx_strand_id
1 'polypeptide(L)'
;MRTKRSFPVAKTRRHLEPGPIVLISSAWKGKTNIMTLGWHGMIAYDQVITYIWDANHSYDMIRGSEQCVINVPTADMIETVVDIGNCHGTRIDKFRKFDLTAIDASKVDAPLIGECYASFECQLADDSLIEERGLFVWDVVKAHVAATPKNPKTIHYRGDGQFMIGGKAVDMKRRFKATNL
;
A
#
# COMPACT_ATOMS: atom_id res chain seq x y z
N MET A 1 -16.10 2.65 5.96
CA MET A 1 -14.95 3.57 5.83
C MET A 1 -14.31 3.90 7.18
N ARG A 2 -12.98 3.88 7.27
CA ARG A 2 -12.21 4.26 8.47
C ARG A 2 -11.80 5.74 8.39
N THR A 3 -11.99 6.49 9.48
CA THR A 3 -11.51 7.88 9.58
C THR A 3 -9.99 7.90 9.76
N LYS A 4 -9.28 8.29 8.70
CA LYS A 4 -7.82 8.47 8.70
C LYS A 4 -7.47 9.92 9.03
N ARG A 5 -6.31 10.12 9.67
CA ARG A 5 -5.75 11.44 9.97
C ARG A 5 -4.39 11.58 9.32
N SER A 6 -3.99 12.82 9.05
CA SER A 6 -2.63 13.12 8.59
C SER A 6 -1.61 12.52 9.55
N PHE A 7 -0.62 11.84 9.00
CA PHE A 7 0.44 11.17 9.73
C PHE A 7 1.81 11.66 9.25
N PRO A 8 2.84 11.72 10.12
CA PRO A 8 4.18 12.14 9.68
C PRO A 8 4.77 11.15 8.69
N VAL A 9 5.16 11.63 7.49
CA VAL A 9 5.75 10.84 6.41
C VAL A 9 6.95 10.01 6.88
N ALA A 10 7.90 10.62 7.61
CA ALA A 10 9.09 9.93 8.15
C ALA A 10 8.76 8.79 9.15
N LYS A 11 7.49 8.65 9.57
CA LYS A 11 7.02 7.56 10.44
C LYS A 11 6.25 6.48 9.66
N THR A 12 6.02 6.63 8.35
CA THR A 12 5.34 5.63 7.50
C THR A 12 5.96 4.25 7.63
N ARG A 13 7.29 4.17 7.81
CA ARG A 13 8.02 2.92 8.06
C ARG A 13 7.35 2.01 9.11
N ARG A 14 6.75 2.59 10.15
CA ARG A 14 6.07 1.85 11.23
C ARG A 14 4.91 0.97 10.75
N HIS A 15 4.39 1.23 9.55
CA HIS A 15 3.27 0.51 8.96
C HIS A 15 3.66 -0.38 7.78
N LEU A 16 4.81 -0.16 7.15
CA LEU A 16 5.26 -0.92 5.98
C LEU A 16 6.47 -1.82 6.28
N GLU A 17 7.37 -1.42 7.18
CA GLU A 17 8.55 -2.19 7.60
C GLU A 17 8.24 -3.59 8.15
N PRO A 18 7.10 -3.84 8.85
CA PRO A 18 6.71 -5.21 9.23
C PRO A 18 6.35 -6.13 8.05
N GLY A 19 6.32 -5.62 6.82
CA GLY A 19 5.99 -6.37 5.60
C GLY A 19 4.54 -6.89 5.53
N PRO A 20 3.50 -6.06 5.79
CA PRO A 20 2.13 -6.48 5.55
C PRO A 20 1.87 -6.61 4.04
N ILE A 21 0.86 -7.38 3.62
CA ILE A 21 0.32 -7.22 2.27
C ILE A 21 -0.25 -5.80 2.13
N VAL A 22 -0.14 -5.23 0.94
CA VAL A 22 -0.71 -3.91 0.63
C VAL A 22 -1.62 -4.00 -0.59
N LEU A 23 -2.53 -3.04 -0.71
CA LEU A 23 -3.30 -2.77 -1.91
C LEU A 23 -2.75 -1.50 -2.57
N ILE A 24 -2.33 -1.60 -3.83
CA ILE A 24 -1.89 -0.45 -4.61
C ILE A 24 -3.07 0.03 -5.43
N SER A 25 -3.51 1.25 -5.21
CA SER A 25 -4.46 1.94 -6.08
C SER A 25 -3.72 2.85 -7.05
N SER A 26 -4.24 2.92 -8.27
CA SER A 26 -3.70 3.73 -9.36
C SER A 26 -4.81 4.48 -10.08
N ALA A 27 -4.46 5.61 -10.71
CA ALA A 27 -5.34 6.36 -11.59
C ALA A 27 -4.58 6.81 -12.83
N TRP A 28 -5.12 6.54 -14.01
CA TRP A 28 -4.52 6.99 -15.28
C TRP A 28 -5.58 7.06 -16.37
N LYS A 29 -5.56 8.15 -17.18
CA LYS A 29 -6.48 8.36 -18.30
C LYS A 29 -7.96 8.17 -17.94
N GLY A 30 -8.37 8.70 -16.79
CA GLY A 30 -9.76 8.64 -16.30
C GLY A 30 -10.21 7.27 -15.80
N LYS A 31 -9.29 6.31 -15.62
CA LYS A 31 -9.56 4.99 -15.05
C LYS A 31 -8.82 4.80 -13.74
N THR A 32 -9.42 4.05 -12.82
CA THR A 32 -8.80 3.62 -11.57
C THR A 32 -8.65 2.10 -11.54
N ASN A 33 -7.68 1.61 -10.76
CA ASN A 33 -7.51 0.17 -10.54
C ASN A 33 -6.95 -0.10 -9.13
N ILE A 34 -7.05 -1.35 -8.69
CA ILE A 34 -6.46 -1.85 -7.45
C ILE A 34 -5.71 -3.16 -7.74
N MET A 35 -4.51 -3.33 -7.17
CA MET A 35 -3.82 -4.61 -7.14
C MET A 35 -3.38 -4.98 -5.73
N THR A 36 -3.27 -6.27 -5.46
CA THR A 36 -2.66 -6.80 -4.24
C THR A 36 -1.17 -6.98 -4.45
N LEU A 37 -0.35 -6.50 -3.51
CA LEU A 37 1.10 -6.56 -3.60
C LEU A 37 1.71 -7.05 -2.28
N GLY A 38 2.59 -8.06 -2.38
CA GLY A 38 3.38 -8.56 -1.25
C GLY A 38 4.87 -8.21 -1.30
N TRP A 39 5.38 -7.83 -2.47
CA TRP A 39 6.80 -7.53 -2.66
C TRP A 39 7.05 -6.02 -2.61
N HIS A 40 7.20 -5.51 -1.39
CA HIS A 40 7.59 -4.13 -1.12
C HIS A 40 8.54 -4.05 0.09
N GLY A 41 9.21 -2.92 0.25
CA GLY A 41 10.05 -2.67 1.42
C GLY A 41 10.40 -1.20 1.59
N MET A 42 10.64 -0.78 2.84
CA MET A 42 11.21 0.54 3.12
C MET A 42 12.67 0.57 2.68
N ILE A 43 13.07 1.60 1.93
CA ILE A 43 14.48 1.83 1.54
C ILE A 43 15.06 3.13 2.11
N ALA A 44 14.18 4.01 2.61
CA ALA A 44 14.54 5.17 3.42
C ALA A 44 13.44 5.45 4.45
N TYR A 45 13.53 6.56 5.18
CA TYR A 45 12.50 6.94 6.17
C TYR A 45 11.14 7.25 5.51
N ASP A 46 11.18 7.68 4.26
CA ASP A 46 10.06 8.16 3.45
C ASP A 46 10.04 7.54 2.05
N GLN A 47 10.92 6.58 1.75
CA GLN A 47 10.96 5.89 0.46
C GLN A 47 10.61 4.41 0.56
N VAL A 48 9.86 3.93 -0.42
CA VAL A 48 9.40 2.54 -0.54
C VAL A 48 9.80 2.01 -1.91
N ILE A 49 10.31 0.78 -1.96
CA ILE A 49 10.49 0.05 -3.22
C ILE A 49 9.38 -0.98 -3.37
N THR A 50 8.88 -1.16 -4.59
CA THR A 50 7.88 -2.18 -4.93
C THR A 50 8.29 -2.94 -6.19
N TYR A 51 8.10 -4.25 -6.22
CA TYR A 51 8.13 -5.01 -7.46
C TYR A 51 6.72 -5.06 -8.06
N ILE A 52 6.55 -4.64 -9.31
CA ILE A 52 5.29 -4.77 -10.05
C ILE A 52 5.60 -5.47 -11.36
N TRP A 53 4.92 -6.59 -11.61
CA TRP A 53 5.13 -7.37 -12.83
C TRP A 53 4.45 -6.66 -14.01
N ASP A 54 5.10 -6.61 -15.18
CA ASP A 54 4.58 -5.99 -16.41
C ASP A 54 3.26 -6.61 -16.90
N ALA A 55 3.00 -7.88 -16.56
CA ALA A 55 1.71 -8.52 -16.81
C ALA A 55 0.56 -7.97 -15.94
N ASN A 56 0.85 -7.16 -14.91
CA ASN A 56 -0.18 -6.53 -14.09
C ASN A 56 -0.73 -5.30 -14.81
N HIS A 57 -2.06 -5.18 -14.91
CA HIS A 57 -2.71 -4.00 -15.48
C HIS A 57 -2.26 -2.68 -14.83
N SER A 58 -1.96 -2.71 -13.53
CA SER A 58 -1.45 -1.55 -12.80
C SER A 58 -0.08 -1.08 -13.25
N TYR A 59 0.75 -1.92 -13.89
CA TYR A 59 2.11 -1.57 -14.30
C TYR A 59 2.12 -0.33 -15.21
N ASP A 60 1.38 -0.38 -16.33
CA ASP A 60 1.30 0.75 -17.26
C ASP A 60 0.59 1.97 -16.65
N MET A 61 -0.44 1.74 -15.84
CA MET A 61 -1.16 2.84 -15.18
C MET A 61 -0.26 3.61 -14.23
N ILE A 62 0.52 2.90 -13.42
CA ILE A 62 1.41 3.46 -12.40
C ILE A 62 2.63 4.09 -13.09
N ARG A 63 3.22 3.42 -14.08
CA ARG A 63 4.33 3.98 -14.86
C ARG A 63 3.92 5.24 -15.62
N GLY A 64 2.74 5.24 -16.24
CA GLY A 64 2.26 6.37 -17.03
C GLY A 64 1.70 7.54 -16.22
N SER A 65 1.36 7.34 -14.95
CA SER A 65 0.92 8.41 -14.03
C SER A 65 2.02 8.88 -13.08
N GLU A 66 3.08 8.10 -12.91
CA GLU A 66 4.16 8.31 -11.93
C GLU A 66 3.63 8.43 -10.49
N GLN A 67 2.47 7.86 -10.22
CA GLN A 67 1.73 8.03 -8.98
C GLN A 67 1.02 6.75 -8.56
N CYS A 68 0.97 6.52 -7.25
CA CYS A 68 0.10 5.50 -6.67
C CYS A 68 -0.27 5.85 -5.23
N VAL A 69 -1.19 5.07 -4.64
CA VAL A 69 -1.38 5.03 -3.20
C VAL A 69 -1.16 3.62 -2.69
N ILE A 70 -0.27 3.47 -1.71
CA ILE A 70 -0.04 2.23 -0.97
C ILE A 70 -1.02 2.18 0.20
N ASN A 71 -1.97 1.25 0.17
CA ASN A 71 -2.99 1.08 1.20
C ASN A 71 -2.73 -0.17 2.03
N VAL A 72 -2.84 -0.05 3.35
CA VAL A 72 -2.63 -1.16 4.30
C VAL A 72 -3.99 -1.70 4.75
N PRO A 73 -4.43 -2.86 4.24
CA PRO A 73 -5.64 -3.54 4.72
C PRO A 73 -5.41 -4.18 6.10
N THR A 74 -6.51 -4.58 6.73
CA THR A 74 -6.51 -5.37 7.97
C THR A 74 -7.18 -6.72 7.74
N ALA A 75 -7.06 -7.63 8.72
CA ALA A 75 -7.54 -9.01 8.60
C ALA A 75 -9.03 -9.16 8.25
N ASP A 76 -9.87 -8.18 8.60
CA ASP A 76 -11.28 -8.10 8.19
C ASP A 76 -11.48 -7.95 6.66
N MET A 77 -10.45 -7.57 5.91
CA MET A 77 -10.48 -7.41 4.46
C MET A 77 -9.80 -8.57 3.70
N ILE A 78 -9.42 -9.66 4.39
CA ILE A 78 -8.55 -10.70 3.79
C ILE A 78 -9.15 -11.33 2.53
N GLU A 79 -10.45 -11.63 2.52
CA GLU A 79 -11.14 -12.19 1.34
C GLU A 79 -11.07 -11.22 0.16
N THR A 80 -11.41 -9.95 0.37
CA THR A 80 -11.31 -8.90 -0.66
C THR A 80 -9.89 -8.75 -1.19
N VAL A 81 -8.87 -8.83 -0.33
CA VAL A 81 -7.47 -8.75 -0.73
C VAL A 81 -7.09 -9.93 -1.65
N VAL A 82 -7.55 -11.14 -1.35
CA VAL A 82 -7.33 -12.31 -2.21
C VAL A 82 -8.07 -12.15 -3.54
N ASP A 83 -9.34 -11.73 -3.52
CA ASP A 83 -10.15 -11.59 -4.73
C ASP A 83 -9.63 -10.50 -5.67
N ILE A 84 -9.14 -9.38 -5.13
CA ILE A 84 -8.47 -8.33 -5.92
C ILE A 84 -7.23 -8.88 -6.63
N GLY A 85 -6.45 -9.72 -5.93
CA GLY A 85 -5.25 -10.36 -6.47
C GLY A 85 -5.54 -11.39 -7.57
N ASN A 86 -6.74 -11.98 -7.58
CA ASN A 86 -7.16 -13.00 -8.55
C ASN A 86 -7.96 -12.46 -9.74
N CYS A 87 -8.01 -11.14 -9.93
CA CYS A 87 -8.72 -10.55 -11.08
C CYS A 87 -7.94 -9.41 -11.76
N HIS A 88 -8.25 -9.18 -13.03
CA HIS A 88 -7.61 -8.13 -13.84
C HIS A 88 -8.53 -6.91 -14.01
N GLY A 89 -7.99 -5.71 -13.82
CA GLY A 89 -8.75 -4.44 -13.92
C GLY A 89 -9.06 -3.98 -15.36
N THR A 90 -8.65 -4.73 -16.39
CA THR A 90 -8.83 -4.33 -17.80
C THR A 90 -10.29 -4.26 -18.24
N ARG A 91 -11.18 -5.02 -17.57
CA ARG A 91 -12.61 -5.14 -17.91
C ARG A 91 -13.55 -4.82 -16.75
N ILE A 92 -13.02 -4.54 -15.57
CA ILE A 92 -13.82 -4.33 -14.37
C ILE A 92 -13.31 -3.11 -13.61
N ASP A 93 -14.24 -2.33 -13.08
CA ASP A 93 -13.94 -1.37 -12.03
C ASP A 93 -13.86 -2.13 -10.70
N LYS A 94 -12.65 -2.26 -10.15
CA LYS A 94 -12.42 -3.00 -8.91
C LYS A 94 -12.92 -2.26 -7.67
N PHE A 95 -12.96 -0.93 -7.68
CA PHE A 95 -13.60 -0.20 -6.58
C PHE A 95 -15.08 -0.57 -6.49
N ARG A 96 -15.78 -0.50 -7.62
CA ARG A 96 -17.19 -0.87 -7.70
C ARG A 96 -17.45 -2.36 -7.44
N LYS A 97 -16.65 -3.26 -8.02
CA LYS A 97 -16.83 -4.72 -7.89
C LYS A 97 -16.74 -5.19 -6.44
N PHE A 98 -15.84 -4.59 -5.66
CA PHE A 98 -15.54 -5.01 -4.29
C PHE A 98 -16.15 -4.09 -3.22
N ASP A 99 -17.05 -3.18 -3.62
CA ASP A 99 -17.71 -2.21 -2.73
C ASP A 99 -16.70 -1.41 -1.88
N LEU A 100 -15.62 -0.99 -2.53
CA LEU A 100 -14.56 -0.20 -1.90
C LEU A 100 -14.78 1.29 -2.14
N THR A 101 -14.56 2.09 -1.11
CA THR A 101 -14.73 3.54 -1.17
C THR A 101 -13.45 4.17 -1.72
N ALA A 102 -13.51 4.72 -2.93
CA ALA A 102 -12.47 5.61 -3.44
C ALA A 102 -12.54 6.97 -2.71
N ILE A 103 -11.45 7.39 -2.09
CA ILE A 103 -11.34 8.70 -1.45
C ILE A 103 -10.26 9.50 -2.19
N ASP A 104 -10.57 10.74 -2.54
CA ASP A 104 -9.61 11.62 -3.20
C ASP A 104 -8.35 11.82 -2.35
N ALA A 105 -7.20 11.69 -3.00
CA ALA A 105 -5.91 12.00 -2.42
C ALA A 105 -5.66 13.51 -2.38
N SER A 106 -4.61 13.91 -1.65
CA SER A 106 -4.26 15.31 -1.45
C SER A 106 -3.05 15.78 -2.27
N LYS A 107 -2.27 14.85 -2.81
CA LYS A 107 -0.98 15.05 -3.50
C LYS A 107 -0.84 14.22 -4.78
N VAL A 108 -1.70 13.23 -5.00
CA VAL A 108 -1.72 12.35 -6.17
C VAL A 108 -3.14 12.15 -6.68
N ASP A 109 -3.29 11.73 -7.94
CA ASP A 109 -4.59 11.46 -8.57
C ASP A 109 -5.12 10.06 -8.22
N ALA A 110 -4.25 9.14 -7.82
CA ALA A 110 -4.65 7.80 -7.38
C ALA A 110 -5.46 7.89 -6.06
N PRO A 111 -6.66 7.28 -5.98
CA PRO A 111 -7.50 7.41 -4.78
C PRO A 111 -6.99 6.53 -3.63
N LEU A 112 -7.25 6.94 -2.40
CA LEU A 112 -7.11 6.08 -1.21
C LEU A 112 -8.26 5.06 -1.18
N ILE A 113 -8.05 3.95 -0.47
CA ILE A 113 -9.11 3.00 -0.13
C ILE A 113 -9.66 3.31 1.27
N GLY A 114 -10.95 3.61 1.36
CA GLY A 114 -11.60 4.04 2.59
C GLY A 114 -11.60 3.01 3.71
N GLU A 115 -11.63 1.74 3.35
CA GLU A 115 -11.70 0.58 4.24
C GLU A 115 -10.33 0.26 4.86
N CYS A 116 -9.24 0.61 4.16
CA CYS A 116 -7.88 0.38 4.64
C CYS A 116 -7.53 1.25 5.86
N TYR A 117 -6.72 0.66 6.75
CA TYR A 117 -6.27 1.26 8.00
C TYR A 117 -5.32 2.44 7.77
N ALA A 118 -4.42 2.31 6.79
CA ALA A 118 -3.50 3.37 6.39
C ALA A 118 -3.44 3.49 4.87
N SER A 119 -3.10 4.69 4.40
CA SER A 119 -2.89 5.01 2.99
C SER A 119 -1.72 5.97 2.86
N PHE A 120 -0.80 5.68 1.94
CA PHE A 120 0.40 6.46 1.68
C PHE A 120 0.39 6.88 0.22
N GLU A 121 0.28 8.18 -0.02
CA GLU A 121 0.35 8.76 -1.35
C GLU A 121 1.80 8.82 -1.79
N CYS A 122 2.07 8.31 -3.00
CA CYS A 122 3.42 8.08 -3.50
C CYS A 122 3.60 8.70 -4.88
N GLN A 123 4.75 9.35 -5.07
CA GLN A 123 5.22 9.83 -6.37
C GLN A 123 6.48 9.05 -6.78
N LEU A 124 6.64 8.77 -8.06
CA LEU A 124 7.80 8.03 -8.56
C LEU A 124 9.06 8.86 -8.34
N ALA A 125 10.04 8.26 -7.67
CA ALA A 125 11.31 8.92 -7.34
C ALA A 125 12.45 8.45 -8.25
N ASP A 126 12.44 7.18 -8.66
CA ASP A 126 13.42 6.58 -9.57
C ASP A 126 12.76 5.48 -10.41
N ASP A 127 12.93 5.59 -11.73
CA ASP A 127 12.37 4.71 -12.75
C ASP A 127 13.42 3.79 -13.41
N SER A 128 14.70 3.95 -13.07
CA SER A 128 15.84 3.31 -13.75
C SER A 128 15.81 1.78 -13.71
N LEU A 129 15.15 1.20 -12.71
CA LEU A 129 15.01 -0.25 -12.53
C LEU A 129 13.66 -0.81 -13.01
N ILE A 130 12.76 0.02 -13.52
CA ILE A 130 11.41 -0.42 -13.90
C ILE A 130 11.47 -1.37 -15.11
N GLU A 131 12.24 -1.03 -16.14
CA GLU A 131 12.34 -1.85 -17.35
C GLU A 131 13.13 -3.14 -17.12
N GLU A 132 14.24 -3.07 -16.38
CA GLU A 132 15.11 -4.22 -16.17
C GLU A 132 14.57 -5.19 -15.10
N ARG A 133 13.93 -4.66 -14.05
CA ARG A 133 13.61 -5.43 -12.84
C ARG A 133 12.14 -5.34 -12.43
N GLY A 134 11.33 -4.47 -13.03
CA GLY A 134 9.99 -4.16 -12.53
C GLY A 134 10.01 -3.52 -11.15
N LEU A 135 11.11 -2.89 -10.75
CA LEU A 135 11.26 -2.25 -9.45
C LEU A 135 10.96 -0.75 -9.57
N PHE A 136 9.98 -0.29 -8.81
CA PHE A 136 9.59 1.10 -8.72
C PHE A 136 10.03 1.66 -7.36
N VAL A 137 10.65 2.84 -7.36
CA VAL A 137 11.04 3.54 -6.14
C VAL A 137 10.14 4.75 -5.93
N TRP A 138 9.55 4.84 -4.75
CA TRP A 138 8.53 5.83 -4.42
C TRP A 138 8.98 6.78 -3.33
N ASP A 139 8.74 8.07 -3.51
CA ASP A 139 8.68 9.05 -2.42
C ASP A 139 7.28 9.06 -1.83
N VAL A 140 7.16 8.82 -0.52
CA VAL A 140 5.90 8.98 0.20
C VAL A 140 5.66 10.46 0.46
N VAL A 141 4.76 11.09 -0.29
CA VAL A 141 4.50 12.53 -0.21
C VAL A 141 3.39 12.91 0.78
N LYS A 142 2.54 11.94 1.15
CA LYS A 142 1.52 12.12 2.20
C LYS A 142 1.19 10.79 2.87
N ALA A 143 1.03 10.81 4.19
CA ALA A 143 0.59 9.66 4.95
C ALA A 143 -0.74 9.92 5.68
N HIS A 144 -1.60 8.91 5.67
CA HIS A 144 -2.91 8.90 6.32
C HIS A 144 -3.07 7.63 7.13
N VAL A 145 -3.32 7.75 8.43
CA VAL A 145 -3.42 6.58 9.33
C VAL A 145 -4.67 6.71 10.20
N ALA A 146 -5.43 5.63 10.33
CA ALA A 146 -6.57 5.59 11.23
C ALA A 146 -6.12 5.63 12.69
N ALA A 147 -6.85 6.38 13.52
CA ALA A 147 -6.53 6.46 14.95
C ALA A 147 -6.84 5.14 15.70
N THR A 148 -7.75 4.32 15.15
CA THR A 148 -8.14 3.04 15.73
C THR A 148 -8.24 1.93 14.65
N PRO A 149 -7.89 0.68 15.01
CA PRO A 149 -7.26 0.28 16.27
C PRO A 149 -5.82 0.77 16.38
N LYS A 150 -5.29 0.95 17.60
CA LYS A 150 -3.89 1.37 17.82
C LYS A 150 -2.88 0.36 17.25
N ASN A 151 -3.22 -0.93 17.34
CA ASN A 151 -2.45 -2.04 16.80
C ASN A 151 -3.35 -2.78 15.79
N PRO A 152 -3.28 -2.45 14.49
CA PRO A 152 -4.07 -3.15 13.47
C PRO A 152 -3.61 -4.59 13.33
N LYS A 153 -4.57 -5.51 13.12
CA LYS A 153 -4.28 -6.88 12.68
C LYS A 153 -3.95 -6.83 11.20
N THR A 154 -2.71 -6.52 10.85
CA THR A 154 -2.20 -6.62 9.48
C THR A 154 -2.13 -8.08 9.05
N ILE A 155 -2.10 -8.33 7.74
CA ILE A 155 -1.97 -9.69 7.18
C ILE A 155 -0.69 -9.78 6.36
N HIS A 156 -0.02 -10.92 6.39
CA HIS A 156 1.30 -11.14 5.79
C HIS A 156 1.25 -12.42 4.95
N TYR A 157 1.44 -12.29 3.64
CA TYR A 157 1.30 -13.39 2.71
C TYR A 157 2.51 -14.33 2.76
N ARG A 158 2.26 -15.65 2.71
CA ARG A 158 3.30 -16.69 2.75
C ARG A 158 3.45 -17.47 1.45
N GLY A 159 2.67 -17.15 0.42
CA GLY A 159 2.49 -18.01 -0.74
C GLY A 159 1.27 -18.92 -0.60
N ASP A 160 0.82 -19.48 -1.72
CA ASP A 160 -0.22 -20.51 -1.80
C ASP A 160 -1.53 -20.20 -1.05
N GLY A 161 -1.96 -18.93 -1.08
CA GLY A 161 -3.17 -18.48 -0.37
C GLY A 161 -3.06 -18.45 1.16
N GLN A 162 -1.87 -18.68 1.74
CA GLN A 162 -1.67 -18.69 3.18
C GLN A 162 -1.23 -17.32 3.71
N PHE A 163 -1.80 -16.93 4.85
CA PHE A 163 -1.51 -15.66 5.50
C PHE A 163 -1.20 -15.85 6.98
N MET A 164 -0.29 -15.02 7.51
CA MET A 164 -0.18 -14.78 8.95
C MET A 164 -0.92 -13.50 9.30
N ILE A 165 -1.57 -13.50 10.45
CA ILE A 165 -2.21 -12.31 11.01
C ILE A 165 -1.29 -11.73 12.08
N GLY A 166 -1.07 -10.41 12.03
CA GLY A 166 -0.32 -9.65 13.02
C GLY A 166 -0.81 -9.95 14.43
N GLY A 167 0.11 -10.42 15.27
CA GLY A 167 -0.17 -10.91 16.62
C GLY A 167 0.00 -9.85 17.71
N LYS A 168 0.55 -10.28 18.84
CA LYS A 168 0.77 -9.44 20.01
C LYS A 168 1.81 -8.35 19.72
N ALA A 169 1.43 -7.09 19.93
CA ALA A 169 2.37 -5.97 19.98
C ALA A 169 3.21 -6.01 21.26
N VAL A 170 4.51 -5.78 21.14
CA VAL A 170 5.46 -5.76 22.26
C VAL A 170 6.27 -4.47 22.22
N ASP A 171 6.35 -3.76 23.33
CA ASP A 171 7.15 -2.55 23.46
C ASP A 171 8.52 -2.88 24.07
N MET A 172 9.58 -2.65 23.29
CA MET A 172 10.97 -2.86 23.69
C MET A 172 11.77 -1.55 23.72
N LYS A 173 11.11 -0.39 23.74
CA LYS A 173 11.79 0.93 23.68
C LYS A 173 12.88 1.08 24.73
N ARG A 174 12.65 0.55 25.95
CA ARG A 174 13.65 0.59 27.06
C ARG A 174 14.96 -0.15 26.74
N ARG A 175 14.96 -1.05 25.75
CA ARG A 175 16.14 -1.81 25.30
C ARG A 175 16.91 -1.10 24.18
N PHE A 176 16.35 -0.09 23.54
CA PHE A 176 16.99 0.66 22.46
C PHE A 176 17.88 1.78 22.99
N LYS A 177 19.03 2.00 22.35
CA LYS A 177 19.84 3.22 22.55
C LYS A 177 19.10 4.41 21.94
N ALA A 178 19.18 5.59 22.56
CA ALA A 178 18.52 6.80 22.07
C ALA A 178 18.96 7.19 20.64
N THR A 179 20.20 6.88 20.27
CA THR A 179 20.76 7.11 18.91
C THR A 179 20.11 6.25 17.83
N ASN A 180 19.38 5.19 18.19
CA ASN A 180 18.83 4.20 17.27
C ASN A 180 17.29 4.29 17.17
N LEU A 181 16.67 5.36 17.69
CA LEU A 181 15.21 5.56 17.73
C LEU A 181 14.72 6.59 16.71
#